data_AF-A0A2C0ZJ98-F1
#
_entry.id   AF-A0A2C0ZJ98-F1
#
_cell.length_a   1.000
_cell.length_b   1.000
_cell.length_c   1.000
_cell.angle_alpha   90.00
_cell.angle_beta   90.00
_cell.angle_gamma   90.00
#
_symmetry.space_group_name_H-M   'P 1'
#
loop_
_entity.id
_entity.type
_entity.pdbx_description
1 polymer ?
#
loop_
_entity_poly.entity_id
_entity_poly.type
_entity_poly.pdbx_seq_one_letter_code
_entity_poly.pdbx_strand_id
1 'polypeptide(L)' 'MIFKALAFPLKSIILLGEKIKEEADRVLFDSKTIEQQLIRLQMMNELGEISHDIYEQQEEALLLRYQIAKTKEREAGK' A
#
# COMPACT_ATOMS: atom_id res chain seq x y z
N MET A 1 -16.93 -28.76 26.35
CA MET A 1 -17.48 -27.83 25.32
C MET A 1 -17.08 -26.35 25.56
N ILE A 2 -16.12 -26.05 26.45
CA ILE A 2 -15.81 -24.67 26.89
C ILE A 2 -14.62 -24.06 26.11
N PHE A 3 -13.68 -24.88 25.64
CA PHE A 3 -12.53 -24.44 24.83
C PHE A 3 -12.91 -23.79 23.48
N LYS A 4 -14.07 -24.14 22.90
CA LYS A 4 -14.53 -23.54 21.63
C LYS A 4 -15.10 -22.12 21.80
N ALA A 5 -15.57 -21.76 22.99
CA ALA A 5 -16.18 -20.44 23.24
C ALA A 5 -15.12 -19.33 23.41
N LEU A 6 -13.95 -19.66 23.98
CA LEU A 6 -12.86 -18.70 24.18
C LEU A 6 -12.05 -18.40 22.91
N ALA A 7 -12.11 -19.28 21.91
CA ALA A 7 -11.45 -19.07 20.61
C ALA A 7 -12.20 -18.10 19.69
N PHE A 8 -13.47 -17.78 19.99
CA PHE A 8 -14.30 -16.89 19.19
C PHE A 8 -13.83 -15.41 19.20
N PRO A 9 -13.55 -14.77 20.36
CA PRO A 9 -13.03 -13.40 20.38
C PRO A 9 -11.64 -13.25 19.74
N LEU A 10 -10.76 -14.25 19.88
CA LEU A 10 -9.45 -14.26 19.24
C LEU A 10 -9.55 -14.32 17.71
N LYS A 11 -10.45 -15.15 17.18
CA LYS A 11 -10.74 -15.20 15.73
C LYS A 11 -11.23 -13.87 15.19
N SER A 12 -12.08 -13.17 15.94
CA SER A 12 -12.60 -11.85 15.54
C SER A 12 -11.52 -10.78 15.48
N ILE A 13 -10.53 -10.79 16.38
CA ILE A 13 -9.39 -9.86 16.35
C ILE A 13 -8.48 -10.15 15.16
N ILE A 14 -8.20 -11.43 14.89
CA ILE A 14 -7.42 -11.85 13.72
C ILE A 14 -8.11 -11.40 12.43
N LEU A 15 -9.42 -11.64 12.30
CA LEU A 15 -10.22 -11.22 11.13
C LEU A 15 -10.24 -9.70 10.93
N LEU A 16 -10.25 -8.92 12.02
CA LEU A 16 -10.18 -7.47 11.94
C LEU A 16 -8.78 -7.00 11.51
N GLY A 17 -7.72 -7.63 12.04
CA GLY A 17 -6.35 -7.38 11.61
C GLY A 17 -6.12 -7.75 10.14
N GLU A 18 -6.70 -8.84 9.66
CA GLU A 18 -6.70 -9.25 8.26
C GLU A 18 -7.42 -8.22 7.38
N LYS A 19 -8.60 -7.73 7.78
CA LYS A 19 -9.31 -6.67 7.04
C LYS A 19 -8.57 -5.34 7.00
N ILE A 20 -7.94 -4.94 8.12
CA ILE A 20 -7.12 -3.72 8.16
C ILE A 20 -5.91 -3.87 7.24
N LYS A 21 -5.28 -5.04 7.24
CA LYS A 21 -4.18 -5.36 6.33
C LYS A 21 -4.63 -5.39 4.88
N GLU A 22 -5.78 -5.98 4.56
CA GLU A 22 -6.34 -5.99 3.21
C GLU A 22 -6.65 -4.57 2.71
N GLU A 23 -7.22 -3.71 3.55
CA GLU A 23 -7.52 -2.33 3.18
C GLU A 23 -6.23 -1.49 3.08
N ALA A 24 -5.28 -1.69 3.99
CA ALA A 24 -3.97 -1.06 3.92
C ALA A 24 -3.19 -1.51 2.68
N ASP A 25 -3.19 -2.81 2.34
CA ASP A 25 -2.58 -3.33 1.13
C ASP A 25 -3.29 -2.82 -0.12
N ARG A 26 -4.62 -2.69 -0.09
CA ARG A 26 -5.39 -2.10 -1.20
C ARG A 26 -5.03 -0.63 -1.41
N VAL A 27 -4.90 0.17 -0.35
CA VAL A 27 -4.52 1.60 -0.47
C VAL A 27 -3.03 1.76 -0.79
N LEU A 28 -2.15 0.94 -0.21
CA LEU A 28 -0.70 1.00 -0.39
C LEU A 28 -0.23 0.41 -1.74
N PHE A 29 -1.00 -0.50 -2.34
CA PHE A 29 -0.67 -1.14 -3.62
C PHE A 29 -1.73 -0.90 -4.70
N ASP A 30 -2.62 0.07 -4.54
CA ASP A 30 -3.41 0.56 -5.66
C ASP A 30 -2.51 1.34 -6.62
N SER A 31 -2.34 0.80 -7.83
CA SER A 31 -1.56 1.41 -8.91
C SER A 31 -1.93 2.87 -9.13
N LYS A 32 -3.22 3.21 -9.06
CA LYS A 32 -3.71 4.56 -9.33
C LYS A 32 -3.31 5.54 -8.22
N THR A 33 -3.35 5.10 -6.97
CA THR A 33 -2.89 5.89 -5.83
C THR A 33 -1.38 6.16 -5.92
N ILE A 34 -0.58 5.17 -6.33
CA ILE A 34 0.87 5.35 -6.50
C ILE A 34 1.18 6.30 -7.66
N GLU A 35 0.46 6.22 -8.79
CA GLU A 35 0.56 7.16 -9.91
C GLU A 35 0.28 8.61 -9.45
N GLN A 36 -0.75 8.82 -8.65
CA GLN A 36 -1.05 10.15 -8.10
C GLN A 36 0.04 10.65 -7.16
N GLN A 37 0.65 9.77 -6.36
CA GLN A 37 1.78 10.12 -5.50
C GLN A 37 3.01 10.52 -6.30
N LEU A 38 3.32 9.82 -7.39
CA LEU A 38 4.40 10.17 -8.32
C LEU A 38 4.19 11.54 -8.96
N ILE A 39 2.97 11.82 -9.47
CA ILE A 39 2.63 13.12 -10.05
C ILE A 39 2.80 14.25 -9.03
N ARG A 40 2.31 14.03 -7.79
CA ARG A 40 2.44 15.01 -6.72
C ARG A 40 3.91 15.26 -6.36
N LEU A 41 4.70 14.20 -6.26
CA LEU A 41 6.13 14.28 -5.94
C LEU A 41 6.88 15.09 -7.01
N GLN A 42 6.59 14.85 -8.28
CA GLN A 42 7.15 15.62 -9.40
C GLN A 42 6.79 17.10 -9.31
N MET A 43 5.53 17.42 -9.04
CA MET A 43 5.09 18.82 -8.85
C MET A 43 5.81 19.50 -7.68
N MET A 44 5.99 18.81 -6.56
CA MET A 44 6.73 19.35 -5.41
C MET A 44 8.19 19.66 -5.75
N ASN A 45 8.85 18.80 -6.54
CA ASN A 45 10.20 19.04 -7.02
C ASN A 45 10.26 20.22 -8.00
N GLU A 46 9.34 20.29 -8.96
CA GLU A 46 9.26 21.37 -9.96
C GLU A 46 8.99 22.74 -9.33
N LEU A 47 8.19 22.78 -8.25
CA LEU A 47 7.92 24.00 -7.48
C LEU A 47 9.03 24.34 -6.46
N GLY A 48 10.06 23.49 -6.34
CA GLY A 48 11.16 23.68 -5.39
C GLY A 48 10.76 23.47 -3.93
N GLU A 49 9.65 22.78 -3.66
CA GLU A 49 9.18 22.46 -2.30
C GLU A 49 10.03 21.36 -1.65
N ILE A 50 10.70 20.54 -2.45
CA ILE A 50 11.65 19.52 -2.02
C ILE A 50 12.95 19.63 -2.83
N SER A 51 14.06 19.16 -2.26
CA SER A 51 15.30 19.04 -3.03
C SER A 51 15.23 17.87 -4.01
N HIS A 52 16.07 17.93 -5.03
CA HIS A 52 16.19 16.87 -6.02
C HIS A 52 16.58 15.52 -5.39
N ASP A 53 17.53 15.52 -4.44
CA ASP A 53 17.94 14.30 -3.74
C ASP A 53 16.77 13.63 -2.97
N ILE A 54 15.86 14.45 -2.41
CA ILE A 54 14.67 13.96 -1.71
C ILE A 54 13.63 13.45 -2.68
N TYR A 55 13.50 14.10 -3.84
CA TYR A 55 12.67 13.64 -4.95
C TYR A 55 13.12 12.25 -5.42
N GLU A 56 14.40 12.07 -5.75
CA GLU A 56 14.91 10.80 -6.30
C GLU A 56 14.70 9.62 -5.34
N GLN A 57 15.01 9.81 -4.05
CA GLN A 57 14.81 8.76 -3.03
C GLN A 57 13.35 8.34 -2.89
N GLN A 58 12.43 9.31 -2.93
CA GLN A 58 11.01 9.02 -2.80
C GLN A 58 10.42 8.44 -4.09
N GLU A 59 10.90 8.90 -5.25
CA GLU A 59 10.50 8.39 -6.56
C GLU A 59 10.88 6.91 -6.70
N GLU A 60 12.11 6.53 -6.37
CA GLU A 60 12.57 5.14 -6.43
C GLU A 60 11.71 4.22 -5.56
N ALA A 61 11.40 4.65 -4.34
CA ALA A 61 10.55 3.89 -3.42
C ALA A 61 9.10 3.73 -3.94
N LEU A 62 8.54 4.77 -4.56
CA LEU A 62 7.21 4.73 -5.17
C LEU A 62 7.18 3.84 -6.42
N LEU A 63 8.20 3.91 -7.27
CA LEU A 63 8.31 3.08 -8.47
C LEU A 63 8.45 1.59 -8.12
N LEU A 64 9.21 1.24 -7.08
CA LEU A 64 9.30 -0.15 -6.62
C LEU A 64 7.93 -0.67 -6.15
N ARG A 65 7.19 0.14 -5.39
CA ARG A 65 5.82 -0.20 -4.97
C ARG A 65 4.88 -0.34 -6.15
N TYR A 66 5.01 0.52 -7.16
CA TYR A 66 4.22 0.47 -8.40
C TYR A 66 4.43 -0.84 -9.16
N GLN A 67 5.68 -1.28 -9.29
CA GLN A 67 6.01 -2.55 -9.95
C GLN A 67 5.38 -3.75 -9.22
N ILE A 68 5.43 -3.76 -7.89
CA ILE A 68 4.81 -4.80 -7.06
C ILE A 68 3.29 -4.78 -7.24
N ALA A 69 2.66 -3.60 -7.20
CA ALA A 69 1.23 -3.43 -7.44
C ALA A 69 0.80 -3.99 -8.80
N LYS A 70 1.50 -3.61 -9.88
CA LYS A 70 1.24 -4.09 -11.24
C LYS A 70 1.41 -5.59 -11.39
N THR A 71 2.39 -6.17 -10.71
CA THR A 71 2.62 -7.61 -10.71
C THR A 71 1.45 -8.34 -10.06
N LYS A 72 1.00 -7.87 -8.89
CA LYS A 72 -0.17 -8.43 -8.19
C LYS A 72 -1.46 -8.29 -9.00
N GLU A 73 -1.71 -7.15 -9.65
CA GLU A 73 -2.85 -6.95 -10.55
C GLU A 73 -2.87 -7.97 -11.68
N ARG A 74 -1.71 -8.21 -12.31
CA ARG A 74 -1.56 -9.18 -13.40
C ARG A 74 -1.74 -10.63 -12.94
N GLU A 75 -1.32 -10.96 -11.72
CA GLU A 75 -1.49 -12.29 -11.14
C GLU A 75 -2.93 -12.55 -10.70
N ALA A 76 -3.61 -11.56 -10.12
CA ALA A 76 -5.01 -11.66 -9.68
C ALA A 76 -6.01 -11.68 -10.84
N GLY A 77 -5.63 -11.16 -12.02
CA GLY A 77 -6.44 -11.18 -13.24
C GLY A 77 -6.30 -12.45 -14.09
N LYS A 78 -5.50 -13.44 -13.67
CA LYS A 78 -5.42 -14.78 -14.27
C LYS A 78 -6.37 -15.75 -13.59
#